data_AF-A0AAV6WQM5-F1
#
_entry.id   AF-A0AAV6WQM5-F1
#
_cell.length_a   1.000
_cell.length_b   1.000
_cell.length_c   1.000
_cell.angle_alpha   90.00
_cell.angle_beta   90.00
_cell.angle_gamma   90.00
#
_symmetry.space_group_name_H-M   'P 1'
#
loop_
_entity.id
_entity.type
_entity.pdbx_description
1 polymer ?
#
loop_
_entity_poly.entity_id
_entity_poly.type
_entity_poly.pdbx_seq_one_letter_code
_entity_poly.pdbx_strand_id
1 'polypeptide(L)'
;MSIQTFKKGDNVEIIKIKEINGNEPHNIHSFSYFSGNVLRSPRRGRHQVYVEYKTLKLETSKGLLKPMREYVEIVHLRPLPPQEGQENERGFELCENVDAFHDNVWRKGLVVGILRCSKYLVLFDGFEKEVEVDGNCLRVHREWSDGLWKPPFDHKVNLFV
;
A
#
# COMPACT_ATOMS: atom_id res chain seq x y z
N MET A 1 14.83 -18.51 8.17
CA MET A 1 13.90 -17.56 7.50
C MET A 1 14.08 -17.70 6.00
N SER A 2 13.05 -18.12 5.27
CA SER A 2 13.09 -18.12 3.80
C SER A 2 13.05 -16.68 3.31
N ILE A 3 14.04 -16.26 2.53
CA ILE A 3 14.01 -14.95 1.87
C ILE A 3 12.83 -14.97 0.89
N GLN A 4 11.88 -14.06 1.06
CA GLN A 4 10.79 -13.87 0.10
C GLN A 4 11.39 -13.62 -1.29
N THR A 5 11.01 -14.44 -2.26
CA THR A 5 11.51 -14.32 -3.64
C THR A 5 10.45 -13.74 -4.56
N PHE A 6 10.71 -12.54 -5.09
CA PHE A 6 9.92 -11.94 -6.16
C PHE A 6 10.50 -12.35 -7.52
N LYS A 7 9.64 -12.71 -8.48
CA LYS A 7 10.00 -13.14 -9.83
C LYS A 7 9.48 -12.16 -10.87
N LYS A 8 10.13 -12.13 -12.04
CA LYS A 8 9.62 -11.40 -13.20
C LYS A 8 8.17 -11.77 -13.48
N GLY A 9 7.31 -10.76 -13.60
CA GLY A 9 5.87 -10.92 -13.83
C GLY A 9 5.04 -10.76 -12.55
N ASP A 10 5.64 -10.85 -11.37
CA ASP A 10 4.92 -10.65 -10.11
C ASP A 10 4.37 -9.22 -10.01
N ASN A 11 3.15 -9.12 -9.49
CA ASN A 11 2.56 -7.86 -9.09
C ASN A 11 2.89 -7.61 -7.61
N VAL A 12 3.37 -6.42 -7.30
CA VAL A 12 3.86 -6.06 -5.96
C VAL A 12 3.37 -4.68 -5.55
N GLU A 13 3.45 -4.39 -4.27
CA GLU A 13 3.49 -3.01 -3.79
C GLU A 13 4.92 -2.62 -3.43
N ILE A 14 5.34 -1.45 -3.92
CA ILE A 14 6.58 -0.77 -3.56
C ILE A 14 6.32 0.13 -2.38
N ILE A 15 7.05 -0.10 -1.30
CA ILE A 15 6.97 0.67 -0.07
C ILE A 15 7.97 1.81 -0.14
N LYS A 16 7.50 3.05 -0.04
CA LYS A 16 8.33 4.23 0.17
C LYS A 16 8.12 4.75 1.58
N ILE A 17 9.23 4.95 2.28
CA ILE A 17 9.26 5.44 3.65
C ILE A 17 9.73 6.88 3.60
N LYS A 18 8.99 7.79 4.21
CA LYS A 18 9.40 9.18 4.39
C LYS A 18 9.49 9.47 5.88
N GLU A 19 10.68 9.87 6.32
CA GLU A 19 10.90 10.42 7.65
C GLU A 19 10.14 11.74 7.80
N ILE A 20 9.38 11.83 8.87
CA ILE A 20 8.70 13.07 9.25
C ILE A 20 9.54 13.69 10.34
N ASN A 21 10.29 14.71 9.98
CA ASN A 21 11.07 15.49 10.93
C ASN A 21 10.10 16.29 11.82
N GLY A 22 9.67 15.69 12.93
CA GLY A 22 9.02 16.38 14.03
C GLY A 22 10.03 16.60 15.16
N ASN A 23 9.88 17.69 15.92
CA ASN A 23 10.63 17.94 17.15
C ASN A 23 10.28 16.96 18.30
N GLU A 24 9.71 15.79 17.98
CA GLU A 24 9.26 14.78 18.92
C GLU A 24 10.26 13.62 19.01
N PRO A 25 10.44 13.01 20.19
CA PRO A 25 11.42 11.95 20.42
C PRO A 25 11.11 10.62 19.71
N HIS A 26 10.01 10.54 18.96
CA HIS A 26 9.59 9.36 18.22
C HIS A 26 9.70 9.64 16.72
N ASN A 27 10.58 8.90 16.02
CA ASN A 27 10.70 8.94 14.57
C ASN A 27 9.38 8.48 13.93
N ILE A 28 8.53 9.43 13.54
CA ILE A 28 7.31 9.12 12.79
C ILE A 28 7.70 8.92 11.33
N HIS A 29 7.41 7.73 10.79
CA HIS A 29 7.58 7.44 9.39
C HIS A 29 6.22 7.38 8.71
N SER A 30 6.06 8.06 7.58
CA SER A 30 4.93 7.84 6.69
C SER A 30 5.29 6.78 5.65
N PHE A 31 4.36 5.84 5.46
CA PHE A 31 4.48 4.78 4.46
C PHE A 31 3.55 5.07 3.29
N SER A 32 4.07 4.88 2.09
CA SER A 32 3.35 4.98 0.83
C SER A 32 3.51 3.69 0.05
N TYR A 33 2.39 3.10 -0.37
CA TYR A 33 2.36 1.84 -1.11
C TYR A 33 1.96 2.10 -2.56
N PHE A 34 2.90 1.89 -3.47
CA PHE A 34 2.68 2.04 -4.90
C PHE A 34 2.56 0.69 -5.58
N SER A 35 1.50 0.46 -6.34
CA SER A 35 1.39 -0.78 -7.12
C SER A 35 2.42 -0.80 -8.26
N GLY A 36 3.01 -1.96 -8.51
CA GLY A 36 3.99 -2.15 -9.57
C GLY A 36 4.10 -3.59 -10.05
N ASN A 37 4.96 -3.77 -11.05
CA ASN A 37 5.27 -5.06 -11.66
C ASN A 37 6.78 -5.32 -11.58
N VAL A 38 7.17 -6.55 -11.26
CA VAL A 38 8.57 -6.97 -11.29
C VAL A 38 8.97 -7.23 -12.74
N LEU A 39 9.87 -6.39 -13.27
CA LEU A 39 10.41 -6.55 -14.62
C LEU A 39 11.60 -7.51 -14.65
N ARG A 40 12.37 -7.59 -13.56
CA ARG A 40 13.51 -8.51 -13.42
C ARG A 40 13.61 -9.04 -11.98
N SER A 41 13.68 -10.36 -11.86
CA SER A 41 13.96 -11.07 -10.61
C SER A 41 15.33 -10.69 -10.02
N PRO A 42 15.59 -10.97 -8.73
CA PRO A 42 16.87 -10.71 -8.11
C PRO A 42 17.98 -11.49 -8.82
N ARG A 43 19.12 -10.84 -9.05
CA ARG A 43 20.34 -11.55 -9.48
C ARG A 43 20.92 -12.31 -8.30
N ARG A 44 21.60 -13.43 -8.55
CA ARG A 44 22.27 -14.21 -7.50
C ARG A 44 23.17 -13.29 -6.65
N GLY A 45 22.98 -13.33 -5.33
CA GLY A 45 23.74 -12.51 -4.38
C GLY A 45 23.31 -11.04 -4.28
N ARG A 46 22.20 -10.64 -4.93
CA ARG A 46 21.62 -9.30 -4.77
C ARG A 46 20.24 -9.37 -4.11
N HIS A 47 19.93 -8.34 -3.33
CA HIS A 47 18.65 -8.19 -2.64
C HIS A 47 17.73 -7.17 -3.31
N GLN A 48 18.00 -6.82 -4.57
CA GLN A 48 17.21 -5.86 -5.33
C GLN A 48 16.51 -6.51 -6.52
N VAL A 49 15.33 -6.01 -6.86
CA VAL A 49 14.61 -6.31 -8.09
C VAL A 49 14.37 -5.06 -8.90
N TYR A 50 14.20 -5.21 -10.22
CA TYR A 50 13.86 -4.10 -11.09
C TYR A 50 12.34 -4.05 -11.28
N VAL A 51 11.72 -2.95 -10.92
CA VAL A 51 10.26 -2.79 -10.95
C VAL A 51 9.82 -1.67 -11.88
N GLU A 52 8.56 -1.73 -12.30
CA GLU A 52 7.83 -0.65 -12.97
C GLU A 52 6.61 -0.28 -12.15
N TYR A 53 6.43 1.01 -11.90
CA TYR A 53 5.26 1.55 -11.22
C TYR A 53 4.05 1.56 -12.15
N LYS A 54 2.87 1.19 -11.63
CA LYS A 54 1.63 1.24 -12.41
C LYS A 54 1.10 2.66 -12.58
N THR A 55 1.21 3.49 -11.54
CA THR A 55 0.61 4.83 -11.50
C THR A 55 1.61 5.96 -11.74
N LEU A 56 2.90 5.76 -11.43
CA LEU A 56 3.91 6.81 -11.55
C LEU A 56 4.51 6.87 -12.96
N LYS A 57 4.58 8.10 -13.50
CA LYS A 57 5.21 8.41 -14.78
C LYS A 57 6.18 9.57 -14.59
N LEU A 58 7.28 9.54 -15.35
CA LEU A 58 8.26 10.61 -15.43
C LEU A 58 8.12 11.34 -16.76
N GLU A 59 8.08 12.66 -16.70
CA GLU A 59 8.19 13.49 -17.90
C GLU A 59 9.64 13.52 -18.38
N THR A 60 9.83 13.29 -19.67
CA THR A 60 11.15 13.37 -20.31
C THR A 60 11.44 14.78 -20.78
N SER A 61 12.70 15.08 -21.11
CA SER A 61 13.09 16.35 -21.72
C SER A 61 12.36 16.71 -23.03
N LYS A 62 11.63 15.74 -23.61
CA LYS A 62 10.80 15.93 -24.81
C LYS A 62 9.30 16.07 -24.50
N GLY A 63 8.92 16.25 -23.23
CA GLY A 63 7.51 16.33 -22.78
C GLY A 63 6.74 15.01 -22.83
N LEU A 64 7.42 13.88 -23.09
CA LEU A 64 6.77 12.57 -23.12
C LEU A 64 6.77 11.93 -21.72
N LEU A 65 5.61 11.43 -21.29
CA LEU A 65 5.46 10.64 -20.07
C LEU A 65 5.92 9.19 -20.29
N LYS A 66 6.87 8.72 -19.47
CA LYS A 66 7.34 7.33 -19.45
C LYS A 66 7.05 6.66 -18.11
N PRO A 67 6.76 5.36 -18.06
CA PRO A 67 6.59 4.64 -16.79
C PRO A 67 7.83 4.81 -15.90
N MET A 68 7.61 5.10 -14.63
CA MET A 68 8.70 5.15 -13.65
C MET A 68 9.18 3.72 -13.36
N ARG A 69 10.50 3.54 -13.35
CA ARG A 69 11.15 2.25 -13.11
C ARG A 69 12.40 2.46 -12.25
N GLU A 70 12.69 1.54 -11.34
CA GLU A 70 13.89 1.60 -10.51
C GLU A 70 14.28 0.21 -9.99
N TYR A 71 15.47 0.12 -9.39
CA TYR A 71 15.83 -1.02 -8.54
C TYR A 71 15.37 -0.77 -7.11
N VAL A 72 14.66 -1.74 -6.53
CA VAL A 72 14.13 -1.67 -5.16
C VAL A 72 14.64 -2.86 -4.36
N GLU A 73 15.08 -2.60 -3.13
CA GLU A 73 15.41 -3.65 -2.17
C GLU A 73 14.18 -4.51 -1.84
N ILE A 74 14.34 -5.83 -1.75
CA ILE A 74 13.26 -6.79 -1.49
C ILE A 74 12.51 -6.47 -0.19
N VAL A 75 13.20 -5.89 0.80
CA VAL A 75 12.59 -5.47 2.08
C VAL A 75 11.57 -4.33 1.92
N HIS A 76 11.65 -3.56 0.83
CA HIS A 76 10.69 -2.50 0.49
C HIS A 76 9.63 -2.98 -0.51
N LEU A 77 9.44 -4.30 -0.60
CA LEU A 77 8.42 -4.91 -1.44
C LEU A 77 7.55 -5.85 -0.62
N ARG A 78 6.26 -5.84 -0.95
CA ARG A 78 5.29 -6.84 -0.50
C ARG A 78 4.48 -7.33 -1.70
N PRO A 79 3.87 -8.53 -1.63
CA PRO A 79 2.86 -8.94 -2.60
C PRO A 79 1.75 -7.88 -2.70
N LEU A 80 0.99 -7.87 -3.79
CA LEU A 80 -0.27 -7.14 -3.75
C LEU A 80 -1.15 -7.70 -2.62
N PRO A 81 -1.77 -6.85 -1.79
CA PRO A 81 -2.80 -7.33 -0.89
C PRO A 81 -3.91 -7.97 -1.76
N PRO A 82 -4.45 -9.13 -1.34
CA PRO A 82 -5.62 -9.74 -1.96
C PRO A 82 -6.76 -8.73 -2.11
N GLN A 83 -7.56 -8.87 -3.17
CA GLN A 83 -8.70 -7.98 -3.38
C GLN A 83 -9.74 -8.17 -2.27
N GLU A 84 -9.95 -7.11 -1.50
CA GLU A 84 -10.91 -7.03 -0.41
C GLU A 84 -12.33 -6.82 -0.94
N GLY A 85 -12.88 -7.83 -1.62
CA GLY A 85 -14.27 -7.79 -2.08
C GLY A 85 -15.25 -7.67 -0.90
N GLN A 86 -15.01 -8.40 0.19
CA GLN A 86 -15.94 -8.51 1.32
C GLN A 86 -15.77 -7.40 2.37
N GLU A 87 -14.57 -6.83 2.52
CA GLU A 87 -14.33 -5.80 3.55
C GLU A 87 -14.94 -4.46 3.13
N ASN A 88 -14.94 -4.18 1.82
CA ASN A 88 -15.68 -3.06 1.25
C ASN A 88 -17.20 -3.21 1.41
N GLU A 89 -17.73 -4.43 1.54
CA GLU A 89 -19.17 -4.67 1.75
C GLU A 89 -19.61 -4.37 3.20
N ARG A 90 -18.77 -4.66 4.21
CA ARG A 90 -19.12 -4.36 5.61
C ARG A 90 -18.98 -2.88 5.96
N GLY A 91 -18.24 -2.12 5.15
CA GLY A 91 -17.87 -0.74 5.46
C GLY A 91 -16.80 -0.65 6.56
N PHE A 92 -16.36 0.58 6.86
CA PHE A 92 -15.29 0.84 7.82
C PHE A 92 -15.84 1.50 9.09
N GLU A 93 -15.21 1.20 10.23
CA GLU A 93 -15.61 1.72 11.54
C GLU A 93 -14.74 2.92 11.97
N LEU A 94 -15.24 3.71 12.92
CA LEU A 94 -14.44 4.77 13.55
C LEU A 94 -13.22 4.16 14.24
N CYS A 95 -12.10 4.87 14.16
CA CYS A 95 -10.80 4.44 14.67
C CYS A 95 -10.23 3.18 13.99
N GLU A 96 -10.79 2.76 12.86
CA GLU A 96 -10.23 1.66 12.08
C GLU A 96 -9.00 2.13 11.29
N ASN A 97 -7.94 1.32 11.29
CA ASN A 97 -6.73 1.59 10.51
C ASN A 97 -6.95 1.13 9.06
N VAL A 98 -6.82 2.05 8.12
CA VAL A 98 -7.05 1.81 6.69
C VAL A 98 -5.84 2.24 5.87
N ASP A 99 -5.65 1.62 4.71
CA ASP A 99 -4.93 2.27 3.62
C ASP A 99 -5.97 3.00 2.77
N ALA A 100 -5.79 4.30 2.54
CA ALA A 100 -6.64 5.09 1.65
C ALA A 100 -5.89 5.45 0.37
N PHE A 101 -6.56 5.29 -0.76
CA PHE A 101 -6.03 5.60 -2.09
C PHE A 101 -6.28 7.07 -2.43
N HIS A 102 -5.21 7.87 -2.42
CA HIS A 102 -5.24 9.30 -2.71
C HIS A 102 -3.98 9.71 -3.48
N ASP A 103 -4.09 10.61 -4.46
CA ASP A 103 -3.00 11.00 -5.38
C ASP A 103 -2.27 9.81 -6.04
N ASN A 104 -3.02 8.78 -6.43
CA ASN A 104 -2.51 7.57 -7.06
C ASN A 104 -1.55 6.72 -6.20
N VAL A 105 -1.66 6.82 -4.88
CA VAL A 105 -0.89 6.05 -3.91
C VAL A 105 -1.76 5.64 -2.73
N TRP A 106 -1.51 4.45 -2.18
CA TRP A 106 -2.12 4.02 -0.93
C TRP A 106 -1.30 4.56 0.24
N ARG A 107 -1.95 5.22 1.19
CA ARG A 107 -1.31 5.72 2.42
C ARG A 107 -2.10 5.27 3.63
N LYS A 108 -1.39 4.92 4.69
CA LYS A 108 -2.00 4.56 5.97
C LYS A 108 -2.71 5.79 6.57
N GLY A 109 -3.89 5.55 7.12
CA GLY A 109 -4.63 6.52 7.91
C GLY A 109 -5.61 5.87 8.87
N LEU A 110 -6.28 6.72 9.63
CA LEU A 110 -7.29 6.36 10.61
C LEU A 110 -8.65 6.90 10.17
N VAL A 111 -9.68 6.07 10.19
CA VAL A 111 -11.06 6.55 9.97
C VAL A 111 -11.48 7.36 11.20
N VAL A 112 -11.77 8.65 11.00
CA VAL A 112 -12.16 9.59 12.06
C VAL A 112 -13.59 10.10 11.89
N GLY A 113 -14.22 9.84 10.74
CA GLY A 113 -15.61 10.16 10.48
C GLY A 113 -16.24 9.21 9.47
N ILE A 114 -17.52 8.92 9.66
CA ILE A 114 -18.34 8.14 8.72
C ILE A 114 -19.41 9.07 8.15
N LEU A 115 -19.47 9.16 6.83
CA LEU A 115 -20.39 10.03 6.09
C LEU A 115 -21.43 9.21 5.34
N ARG A 116 -22.40 9.89 4.74
CA ARG A 116 -23.43 9.24 3.90
C ARG A 116 -22.82 8.75 2.58
N CYS A 117 -23.50 7.79 1.94
CA CYS A 117 -23.14 7.27 0.63
C CYS A 117 -21.77 6.57 0.59
N SER A 118 -21.41 5.84 1.65
CA SER A 118 -20.16 5.07 1.74
C SER A 118 -18.92 5.95 1.58
N LYS A 119 -18.88 7.08 2.30
CA LYS A 119 -17.75 8.00 2.34
C LYS A 119 -17.25 8.12 3.77
N TYR A 120 -15.97 8.43 3.92
CA TYR A 120 -15.29 8.46 5.22
C TYR A 120 -14.36 9.66 5.30
N LEU A 121 -14.15 10.18 6.51
CA LEU A 121 -13.07 11.11 6.81
C LEU A 121 -11.89 10.31 7.34
N VAL A 122 -10.74 10.45 6.67
CA VAL A 122 -9.50 9.75 7.02
C VAL A 122 -8.44 10.75 7.43
N LEU A 123 -7.85 10.54 8.60
CA LEU A 123 -6.66 11.24 9.06
C LEU A 123 -5.42 10.43 8.68
N PHE A 124 -4.61 10.95 7.76
CA PHE A 124 -3.38 10.27 7.32
C PHE A 124 -2.24 10.42 8.31
N ASP A 125 -1.40 9.39 8.43
CA ASP A 125 -0.20 9.44 9.27
C ASP A 125 0.71 10.59 8.81
N GLY A 126 1.01 11.51 9.72
CA GLY A 126 1.87 12.67 9.44
C GLY A 126 1.18 13.86 8.79
N PHE A 127 -0.15 13.85 8.70
CA PHE A 127 -0.95 14.96 8.20
C PHE A 127 -1.87 15.48 9.31
N GLU A 128 -2.02 16.79 9.42
CA GLU A 128 -2.92 17.42 10.40
C GLU A 128 -4.37 17.53 9.92
N LYS A 129 -4.64 17.23 8.64
CA LYS A 129 -5.95 17.42 8.02
C LYS A 129 -6.57 16.10 7.60
N GLU A 130 -7.87 16.00 7.90
CA GLU A 130 -8.74 14.92 7.45
C GLU A 130 -9.08 15.09 5.96
N VAL A 131 -9.25 13.96 5.28
CA VAL A 131 -9.60 13.93 3.86
C VAL A 131 -10.85 13.06 3.69
N GLU A 132 -11.82 13.55 2.93
CA GLU A 132 -12.97 12.76 2.49
C GLU A 132 -12.53 11.75 1.43
N VAL A 133 -12.82 10.47 1.66
CA VAL A 133 -12.45 9.36 0.77
C VAL A 133 -13.66 8.45 0.56
N ASP A 134 -13.87 8.01 -0.69
CA ASP A 134 -14.89 7.00 -1.00
C ASP A 134 -14.50 5.64 -0.40
N GLY A 135 -15.48 4.88 0.07
CA GLY A 135 -15.23 3.55 0.67
C GLY A 135 -14.55 2.57 -0.29
N ASN A 136 -14.79 2.70 -1.60
CA ASN A 136 -14.11 1.89 -2.63
C ASN A 136 -12.63 2.28 -2.84
N CYS A 137 -12.21 3.40 -2.26
CA CYS A 137 -10.82 3.87 -2.21
C CYS A 137 -10.19 3.60 -0.84
N LEU A 138 -10.86 2.85 0.04
CA LEU A 138 -10.31 2.36 1.30
C LEU A 138 -10.09 0.85 1.22
N ARG A 139 -9.17 0.37 2.06
CA ARG A 139 -8.94 -1.04 2.35
C ARG A 139 -8.40 -1.17 3.78
N VAL A 140 -8.54 -2.33 4.41
CA VAL A 140 -7.98 -2.55 5.74
C VAL A 140 -6.46 -2.41 5.68
N HIS A 141 -5.89 -1.63 6.61
CA HIS A 141 -4.44 -1.53 6.70
C HIS A 141 -3.85 -2.88 7.15
N ARG A 142 -2.95 -3.43 6.35
CA ARG A 142 -2.25 -4.69 6.65
C ARG A 142 -0.75 -4.54 6.49
N GLU A 143 -0.01 -5.15 7.39
CA GLU A 143 1.43 -5.31 7.30
C GLU A 143 1.78 -6.66 6.68
N TRP A 144 2.86 -6.70 5.91
CA TRP A 144 3.42 -7.94 5.37
C TRP A 144 4.70 -8.28 6.11
N SER A 145 4.69 -9.35 6.89
CA SER A 145 5.86 -9.81 7.65
C SER A 145 5.90 -11.33 7.69
N ASP A 146 7.10 -11.91 7.59
CA ASP A 146 7.33 -13.37 7.64
C ASP A 146 6.48 -14.20 6.67
N GLY A 147 6.16 -13.64 5.50
CA GLY A 147 5.34 -14.32 4.50
C GLY A 147 3.84 -14.33 4.80
N LEU A 148 3.39 -13.52 5.77
CA LEU A 148 1.99 -13.44 6.21
C LEU A 148 1.50 -11.99 6.24
N TRP A 149 0.23 -11.81 5.92
CA TRP A 149 -0.49 -10.55 6.10
C TRP A 149 -1.00 -10.45 7.53
N LYS A 150 -0.84 -9.28 8.15
CA LYS A 150 -1.27 -8.98 9.52
C LYS A 150 -2.08 -7.68 9.55
N PRO A 151 -3.33 -7.67 10.07
CA PRO A 151 -4.11 -8.85 10.46
C PRO A 151 -4.26 -9.85 9.30
N PRO A 152 -4.55 -11.13 9.58
CA PRO A 152 -4.89 -12.10 8.54
C PRO A 152 -6.24 -11.74 7.90
N PHE A 153 -6.51 -12.28 6.71
CA PHE A 153 -7.80 -12.10 6.05
C PHE A 153 -8.88 -12.90 6.78
N ASP A 154 -10.08 -12.34 6.85
CA ASP A 154 -11.25 -13.09 7.29
C ASP A 154 -11.63 -14.08 6.18
N HIS A 155 -11.07 -15.28 6.25
CA HIS A 155 -11.53 -16.40 5.44
C HIS A 155 -12.83 -16.92 6.05
N LYS A 156 -13.98 -16.32 5.71
CA LYS A 156 -15.24 -17.04 5.92
C LYS A 156 -15.28 -18.22 4.96
N VAL A 157 -14.98 -19.40 5.50
CA VAL A 157 -15.37 -20.68 4.91
C VAL A 157 -16.88 -20.60 4.73
N ASN A 158 -17.35 -20.58 3.48
CA ASN A 158 -18.77 -20.74 3.18
C ASN A 158 -19.18 -22.14 3.64
N LEU A 159 -19.56 -22.28 4.91
CA LEU A 159 -20.33 -23.41 5.41
C LEU A 159 -21.76 -23.20 4.93
N PHE A 160 -22.03 -23.58 3.68
CA PHE A 160 -23.37 -23.95 3.30
C PHE A 160 -23.63 -25.33 3.89
N VAL A 161 -24.51 -25.37 4.90
CA VAL A 161 -25.14 -26.59 5.41
C VAL A 161 -26.31 -26.94 4.50
#